data_AF-A0AAJ4XMZ6-F1
#
_entry.id   AF-A0AAJ4XMZ6-F1
#
_cell.length_a   1.000
_cell.length_b   1.000
_cell.length_c   1.000
_cell.angle_alpha   90.00
_cell.angle_beta   90.00
_cell.angle_gamma   90.00
#
_symmetry.space_group_name_H-M   'P 1'
#
loop_
_entity.id
_entity.type
_entity.pdbx_description
1 polymer ?
#
loop_
_entity_poly.entity_id
_entity_poly.type
_entity_poly.pdbx_seq_one_letter_code
_entity_poly.pdbx_strand_id
1 'polypeptide(L)'
;MVEVKANISQSPAPSAAATPPYSTAIMRKTELASTPITPPPFGPSSAYAQTSQARNWRFSHNQLSTIRSTANAAARKRLSDIWAEEHASASSSTHLDIPFLSVSDEQALIKYYLVKVSQIVRAFGLPELVEATATTFVKRFYLRNTVMDFHPKSIVITCIFLASKAENYPLSLSEFSRKLAGKQASDPKVVEENRRTVLDLEFLVSQSLNFEYAVHGAHRAVYGLVLDIQALSGGVAREQAHKLAAGAHANLGQSRLTDAEFVYTPSQIALACVRCTEGDGKHVVTKWLDAKEARARTSAVATKAKRNAFREAETMRAAKAKIALARRMKGKAGAKVAEDELAAAASEPMVVMEFDDELLEKQPLGMSREELDKILDEIEELIKKRESSGFTGQGKGAEDVERVKDIDKRQKQCMNPEKVPGSRLFKKRQAEEVQGVKGEGGKRIKREDGVDSDDDEVPKAKDFSVKPEPQV
;
A
#
# COMPACT_ATOMS: atom_id res chain seq x y z
N MET A 1 -12.22 -39.64 0.86
CA MET A 1 -10.75 -39.68 0.80
C MET A 1 -10.33 -39.45 -0.64
N VAL A 2 -10.04 -38.20 -0.99
CA VAL A 2 -9.34 -37.84 -2.22
C VAL A 2 -8.28 -36.83 -1.77
N GLU A 3 -7.03 -37.29 -1.68
CA GLU A 3 -5.88 -36.47 -1.34
C GLU A 3 -5.65 -35.45 -2.46
N VAL A 4 -5.92 -34.18 -2.18
CA VAL A 4 -5.44 -33.08 -3.02
C VAL A 4 -4.01 -32.77 -2.55
N LYS A 5 -3.03 -33.32 -3.27
CA LYS A 5 -1.62 -32.96 -3.12
C LYS A 5 -1.45 -31.47 -3.43
N ALA A 6 -1.18 -30.68 -2.40
CA ALA A 6 -0.73 -29.31 -2.54
C ALA A 6 0.61 -29.31 -3.28
N ASN A 7 0.62 -28.81 -4.51
CA ASN A 7 1.82 -28.57 -5.27
C ASN A 7 2.54 -27.37 -4.63
N ILE A 8 3.42 -27.65 -3.67
CA ILE A 8 4.39 -26.69 -3.17
C ILE A 8 5.27 -26.35 -4.37
N SER A 9 5.10 -25.14 -4.91
CA SER A 9 5.98 -24.58 -5.93
C SER A 9 7.41 -24.60 -5.37
N GLN A 10 8.18 -25.59 -5.82
CA GLN A 10 9.62 -25.61 -5.63
C GLN A 10 10.18 -24.40 -6.39
N SER A 11 10.86 -23.53 -5.65
CA SER A 11 11.74 -22.50 -6.20
C SER A 11 12.51 -23.08 -7.39
N PRO A 12 12.48 -22.47 -8.58
CA PRO A 12 13.28 -22.96 -9.69
C PRO A 12 14.75 -22.86 -9.31
N ALA A 13 15.51 -23.92 -9.61
CA ALA A 13 16.96 -23.91 -9.52
C ALA A 13 17.54 -22.75 -10.37
N PRO A 14 18.67 -22.14 -9.96
CA PRO A 14 19.23 -21.01 -10.68
C PRO A 14 19.78 -21.47 -12.03
N SER A 15 18.96 -21.37 -13.07
CA SER A 15 19.39 -21.21 -14.45
C SER A 15 20.37 -20.04 -14.53
N ALA A 16 21.42 -20.13 -15.36
CA ALA A 16 22.46 -19.12 -15.55
C ALA A 16 21.87 -17.70 -15.66
N ALA A 17 21.78 -17.00 -14.53
CA ALA A 17 20.88 -15.87 -14.39
C ALA A 17 21.59 -14.58 -14.83
N ALA A 18 21.01 -13.88 -15.80
CA ALA A 18 21.39 -12.51 -16.12
C ALA A 18 21.33 -11.65 -14.84
N THR A 19 22.36 -10.82 -14.63
CA THR A 19 22.40 -9.87 -13.51
C THR A 19 21.11 -9.03 -13.52
N PRO A 20 20.29 -9.05 -12.45
CA PRO A 20 19.07 -8.26 -12.42
C PRO A 20 19.41 -6.76 -12.47
N PRO A 21 18.53 -5.91 -13.02
CA PRO A 21 18.71 -4.47 -12.91
C PRO A 21 18.89 -4.04 -11.44
N TYR A 22 19.79 -3.10 -11.18
CA TYR A 22 20.13 -2.69 -9.81
C TYR A 22 18.88 -2.18 -9.06
N SER A 23 18.05 -1.37 -9.72
CA SER A 23 16.77 -0.87 -9.18
C SER A 23 15.82 -1.99 -8.75
N THR A 24 15.73 -3.08 -9.54
CA THR A 24 14.93 -4.27 -9.22
C THR A 24 15.52 -5.02 -8.03
N ALA A 25 16.83 -5.16 -7.96
CA ALA A 25 17.50 -5.89 -6.87
C ALA A 25 17.39 -5.18 -5.51
N ILE A 26 17.38 -3.84 -5.47
CA ILE A 26 17.16 -3.09 -4.23
C ILE A 26 15.72 -3.26 -3.74
N MET A 27 14.77 -3.43 -4.66
CA MET A 27 13.35 -3.58 -4.35
C MET A 27 12.88 -5.03 -4.20
N ARG A 28 13.79 -6.01 -4.22
CA ARG A 28 13.41 -7.42 -4.05
C ARG A 28 13.07 -7.76 -2.61
N LYS A 29 12.15 -8.71 -2.44
CA LYS A 29 11.94 -9.39 -1.16
C LYS A 29 13.21 -10.16 -0.80
N THR A 30 13.69 -10.02 0.43
CA THR A 30 14.81 -10.80 0.94
C THR A 30 14.29 -11.76 1.99
N GLU A 31 14.43 -13.05 1.73
CA GLU A 31 14.18 -14.08 2.73
C GLU A 31 15.50 -14.35 3.44
N LEU A 32 15.57 -13.89 4.70
CA LEU A 32 16.71 -14.14 5.55
C LEU A 32 16.44 -15.42 6.34
N ALA A 33 17.37 -16.37 6.25
CA ALA A 33 17.36 -17.53 7.14
C ALA A 33 17.45 -17.07 8.60
N SER A 34 16.87 -17.85 9.52
CA SER A 34 16.94 -17.59 10.97
C SER A 34 18.38 -17.50 11.48
N THR A 35 19.29 -18.25 10.86
CA THR A 35 20.74 -18.19 11.11
C THR A 35 21.46 -17.90 9.78
N PRO A 36 21.62 -16.62 9.39
CA PRO A 36 22.25 -16.27 8.13
C PRO A 36 23.75 -16.61 8.19
N ILE A 37 24.19 -17.49 7.30
CA ILE A 37 25.60 -17.91 7.18
C ILE A 37 26.36 -17.15 6.10
N THR A 38 25.66 -16.52 5.16
CA THR A 38 26.27 -15.75 4.06
C THR A 38 25.52 -14.46 3.81
N PRO A 39 26.20 -13.39 3.32
CA PRO A 39 25.55 -12.16 2.92
C PRO A 39 24.61 -12.39 1.73
N PRO A 40 23.47 -11.70 1.67
CA PRO A 40 22.56 -11.81 0.52
C PRO A 40 23.31 -11.44 -0.77
N PRO A 41 23.03 -12.11 -1.91
CA PRO A 41 23.60 -11.77 -3.21
C PRO A 41 23.17 -10.35 -3.59
N PHE A 42 23.92 -9.56 -4.35
CA PHE A 42 23.55 -8.20 -4.79
C PHE A 42 23.34 -7.16 -3.67
N GLY A 43 23.94 -7.39 -2.48
CA GLY A 43 23.90 -6.45 -1.37
C GLY A 43 22.56 -6.37 -0.63
N PRO A 44 22.43 -5.42 0.32
CA PRO A 44 21.20 -5.25 1.09
C PRO A 44 20.06 -4.72 0.23
N SER A 45 18.84 -5.24 0.45
CA SER A 45 17.62 -4.67 -0.11
C SER A 45 17.14 -3.47 0.73
N SER A 46 16.32 -2.63 0.13
CA SER A 46 15.69 -1.52 0.84
C SER A 46 14.75 -2.06 1.93
N ALA A 47 14.80 -1.47 3.13
CA ALA A 47 13.85 -1.78 4.20
C ALA A 47 12.39 -1.57 3.75
N TYR A 48 12.14 -0.56 2.89
CA TYR A 48 10.83 -0.33 2.31
C TYR A 48 10.35 -1.51 1.46
N ALA A 49 11.25 -2.18 0.72
CA ALA A 49 10.91 -3.36 -0.09
C ALA A 49 10.41 -4.55 0.72
N GLN A 50 10.71 -4.58 2.03
CA GLN A 50 10.23 -5.63 2.93
C GLN A 50 8.86 -5.35 3.54
N THR A 51 8.30 -4.15 3.30
CA THR A 51 6.98 -3.76 3.81
C THR A 51 5.87 -4.38 2.96
N SER A 52 4.71 -4.60 3.57
CA SER A 52 3.53 -5.05 2.82
C SER A 52 3.09 -4.01 1.79
N GLN A 53 3.23 -2.71 2.12
CA GLN A 53 2.98 -1.61 1.20
C GLN A 53 3.78 -1.71 -0.11
N ALA A 54 5.09 -1.96 -0.04
CA ALA A 54 5.90 -2.08 -1.25
C ALA A 54 5.55 -3.31 -2.08
N ARG A 55 5.08 -4.39 -1.43
CA ARG A 55 4.77 -5.67 -2.08
C ARG A 55 3.38 -5.67 -2.73
N ASN A 56 2.40 -5.11 -2.03
CA ASN A 56 0.98 -5.32 -2.36
C ASN A 56 0.25 -4.04 -2.79
N TRP A 57 0.88 -2.87 -2.60
CA TRP A 57 0.28 -1.57 -2.86
C TRP A 57 1.15 -0.66 -3.72
N ARG A 58 2.02 -1.27 -4.54
CA ARG A 58 2.82 -0.56 -5.53
C ARG A 58 2.52 -1.09 -6.93
N PHE A 59 2.23 -0.18 -7.84
CA PHE A 59 1.72 -0.47 -9.17
C PHE A 59 2.36 0.50 -10.18
N SER A 60 2.48 0.07 -11.43
CA SER A 60 2.71 1.00 -12.54
C SER A 60 1.44 1.81 -12.84
N HIS A 61 1.60 2.96 -13.51
CA HIS A 61 0.46 3.75 -13.99
C HIS A 61 -0.52 2.94 -14.85
N ASN A 62 0.00 2.06 -15.71
CA ASN A 62 -0.82 1.20 -16.54
C ASN A 62 -1.62 0.18 -15.70
N GLN A 63 -0.98 -0.47 -14.73
CA GLN A 63 -1.67 -1.38 -13.81
C GLN A 63 -2.78 -0.67 -13.03
N LEU A 64 -2.55 0.55 -12.52
CA LEU A 64 -3.60 1.32 -11.85
C LEU A 64 -4.78 1.64 -12.75
N SER A 65 -4.50 2.03 -14.00
CA SER A 65 -5.53 2.30 -15.01
C SER A 65 -6.38 1.05 -15.27
N THR A 66 -5.73 -0.10 -15.48
CA THR A 66 -6.38 -1.40 -15.71
C THR A 66 -7.19 -1.87 -14.50
N ILE A 67 -6.64 -1.78 -13.28
CA ILE A 67 -7.36 -2.15 -12.05
C ILE A 67 -8.67 -1.36 -11.95
N ARG A 68 -8.60 -0.05 -12.17
CA ARG A 68 -9.77 0.85 -12.08
C ARG A 68 -10.79 0.59 -13.19
N SER A 69 -10.35 0.43 -14.43
CA SER A 69 -11.25 0.21 -15.57
C SER A 69 -11.94 -1.14 -15.47
N THR A 70 -11.22 -2.21 -15.14
CA THR A 70 -11.77 -3.55 -14.95
C THR A 70 -12.71 -3.60 -13.74
N ALA A 71 -12.34 -2.97 -12.61
CA ALA A 71 -13.20 -2.93 -11.43
C ALA A 71 -14.51 -2.16 -11.69
N ASN A 72 -14.45 -1.02 -12.37
CA ASN A 72 -15.64 -0.25 -12.75
C ASN A 72 -16.52 -1.03 -13.72
N ALA A 73 -15.94 -1.64 -14.77
CA ALA A 73 -16.71 -2.44 -15.74
C ALA A 73 -17.41 -3.64 -15.07
N ALA A 74 -16.69 -4.37 -14.21
CA ALA A 74 -17.27 -5.48 -13.45
C ALA A 74 -18.38 -5.02 -12.49
N ALA A 75 -18.18 -3.87 -11.82
CA ALA A 75 -19.20 -3.29 -10.96
C ALA A 75 -20.46 -2.87 -11.74
N ARG A 76 -20.31 -2.22 -12.89
CA ARG A 76 -21.43 -1.81 -13.76
C ARG A 76 -22.23 -3.01 -14.23
N LYS A 77 -21.56 -4.09 -14.65
CA LYS A 77 -22.22 -5.35 -15.04
C LYS A 77 -23.04 -5.91 -13.88
N ARG A 78 -22.40 -6.15 -12.73
CA ARG A 78 -23.07 -6.70 -11.55
C ARG A 78 -24.23 -5.83 -11.07
N LEU A 79 -24.04 -4.52 -11.02
CA LEU A 79 -25.08 -3.59 -10.57
C LEU A 79 -26.23 -3.51 -11.57
N SER A 80 -25.98 -3.63 -12.87
CA SER A 80 -27.04 -3.74 -13.87
C SER A 80 -27.95 -4.93 -13.60
N ASP A 81 -27.39 -6.08 -13.23
CA ASP A 81 -28.16 -7.27 -12.90
C ASP A 81 -29.01 -7.06 -11.62
N ILE A 82 -28.42 -6.46 -10.58
CA ILE A 82 -29.11 -6.16 -9.31
C ILE A 82 -30.26 -5.17 -9.53
N TRP A 83 -30.03 -4.12 -10.30
CA TRP A 83 -31.06 -3.13 -10.62
C TRP A 83 -32.16 -3.72 -11.50
N ALA A 84 -31.84 -4.63 -12.41
CA ALA A 84 -32.83 -5.37 -13.17
C ALA A 84 -33.72 -6.21 -12.23
N GLU A 85 -33.16 -6.86 -11.21
CA GLU A 85 -33.95 -7.55 -10.18
C GLU A 85 -34.84 -6.57 -9.40
N GLU A 86 -34.29 -5.46 -8.88
CA GLU A 86 -35.05 -4.43 -8.13
C GLU A 86 -36.30 -3.99 -8.92
N HIS A 87 -36.14 -3.74 -10.23
CA HIS A 87 -37.19 -3.27 -11.13
C HIS A 87 -38.10 -4.34 -11.72
N ALA A 88 -37.69 -5.62 -11.78
CA ALA A 88 -38.49 -6.70 -12.36
C ALA A 88 -39.86 -6.91 -11.66
N SER A 89 -40.02 -6.43 -10.43
CA SER A 89 -41.30 -6.46 -9.70
C SER A 89 -42.15 -5.19 -9.86
N ALA A 90 -41.61 -4.14 -10.49
CA ALA A 90 -42.36 -2.95 -10.84
C ALA A 90 -42.85 -3.09 -12.29
N SER A 91 -44.17 -3.04 -12.48
CA SER A 91 -44.90 -3.33 -13.73
C SER A 91 -44.64 -2.37 -14.91
N SER A 92 -43.47 -1.74 -14.99
CA SER A 92 -43.13 -0.72 -15.98
C SER A 92 -41.93 -1.16 -16.80
N SER A 93 -42.20 -1.62 -18.03
CA SER A 93 -41.25 -2.08 -19.04
C SER A 93 -40.46 -0.94 -19.69
N THR A 94 -39.87 -0.05 -18.90
CA THR A 94 -38.90 0.93 -19.38
C THR A 94 -37.51 0.39 -19.09
N HIS A 95 -36.71 0.17 -20.12
CA HIS A 95 -35.28 -0.10 -20.00
C HIS A 95 -34.64 1.12 -19.33
N LEU A 96 -34.52 1.10 -18.00
CA LEU A 96 -33.98 2.23 -17.24
C LEU A 96 -32.47 2.26 -17.49
N ASP A 97 -32.03 3.21 -18.30
CA ASP A 97 -30.62 3.51 -18.49
C ASP A 97 -30.09 4.14 -17.19
N ILE A 98 -29.57 3.29 -16.29
CA ILE A 98 -29.07 3.72 -15.00
C ILE A 98 -27.77 4.49 -15.24
N PRO A 99 -27.65 5.74 -14.75
CA PRO A 99 -26.51 6.60 -15.04
C PRO A 99 -25.29 6.20 -14.20
N PHE A 100 -24.76 4.99 -14.46
CA PHE A 100 -23.57 4.47 -13.79
C PHE A 100 -22.38 5.40 -13.99
N LEU A 101 -21.56 5.49 -12.95
CA LEU A 101 -20.39 6.35 -12.97
C LEU A 101 -19.29 5.78 -13.87
N SER A 102 -18.64 6.68 -14.61
CA SER A 102 -17.39 6.36 -15.29
C SER A 102 -16.22 6.29 -14.30
N VAL A 103 -15.09 5.71 -14.70
CA VAL A 103 -13.85 5.71 -13.90
C VAL A 103 -13.45 7.15 -13.52
N SER A 104 -13.58 8.09 -14.45
CA SER A 104 -13.27 9.51 -14.21
C SER A 104 -14.18 10.12 -13.15
N ASP A 105 -15.47 9.79 -13.17
CA ASP A 105 -16.45 10.23 -12.18
C ASP A 105 -16.14 9.66 -10.79
N GLU A 106 -15.86 8.35 -10.70
CA GLU A 106 -15.46 7.72 -9.43
C GLU A 106 -14.22 8.39 -8.84
N GLN A 107 -13.17 8.59 -9.66
CA GLN A 107 -11.93 9.22 -9.21
C GLN A 107 -12.14 10.69 -8.79
N ALA A 108 -12.99 11.44 -9.48
CA ALA A 108 -13.31 12.82 -9.10
C ALA A 108 -14.03 12.87 -7.73
N LEU A 109 -15.00 11.99 -7.52
CA LEU A 109 -15.71 11.90 -6.25
C LEU A 109 -14.78 11.48 -5.11
N ILE A 110 -13.94 10.45 -5.32
CA ILE A 110 -12.94 10.01 -4.34
C ILE A 110 -12.01 11.18 -3.99
N LYS A 111 -11.44 11.88 -4.97
CA LYS A 111 -10.54 13.03 -4.75
C LYS A 111 -11.19 14.17 -3.97
N TYR A 112 -12.48 14.43 -4.19
CA TYR A 112 -13.23 15.40 -3.40
C TYR A 112 -13.30 14.98 -1.93
N TYR A 113 -13.61 13.71 -1.68
CA TYR A 113 -13.67 13.17 -0.32
C TYR A 113 -12.30 13.02 0.35
N LEU A 114 -11.21 12.85 -0.39
CA LEU A 114 -9.85 12.92 0.15
C LEU A 114 -9.53 14.31 0.73
N VAL A 115 -10.01 15.39 0.11
CA VAL A 115 -9.89 16.75 0.70
C VAL A 115 -10.71 16.85 1.98
N LYS A 116 -11.86 16.17 2.04
CA LYS A 116 -12.68 16.11 3.26
C LYS A 116 -11.96 15.39 4.40
N VAL A 117 -11.11 14.39 4.12
CA VAL A 117 -10.28 13.74 5.16
C VAL A 117 -9.47 14.80 5.91
N SER A 118 -8.70 15.63 5.20
CA SER A 118 -7.89 16.70 5.80
C SER A 118 -8.73 17.70 6.60
N GLN A 119 -9.89 18.09 6.08
CA GLN A 119 -10.81 19.01 6.76
C GLN A 119 -11.35 18.42 8.08
N ILE A 120 -11.75 17.15 8.06
CA ILE A 120 -12.26 16.45 9.24
C ILE A 120 -11.13 16.24 10.26
N VAL A 121 -9.98 15.73 9.85
CA VAL A 121 -8.82 15.52 10.75
C VAL A 121 -8.44 16.82 11.45
N ARG A 122 -8.34 17.93 10.70
CA ARG A 122 -8.01 19.24 11.26
C ARG A 122 -9.09 19.75 12.23
N ALA A 123 -10.37 19.57 11.90
CA ALA A 123 -11.48 19.95 12.79
C ALA A 123 -11.49 19.17 14.11
N PHE A 124 -10.97 17.94 14.11
CA PHE A 124 -10.87 17.09 15.28
C PHE A 124 -9.54 17.26 16.05
N GLY A 125 -8.61 18.07 15.53
CA GLY A 125 -7.28 18.25 16.11
C GLY A 125 -6.41 17.00 16.05
N LEU A 126 -6.66 16.11 15.08
CA LEU A 126 -5.89 14.88 14.93
C LEU A 126 -4.52 15.17 14.29
N PRO A 127 -3.47 14.37 14.61
CA PRO A 127 -2.14 14.53 14.02
C PRO A 127 -2.13 14.32 12.49
N GLU A 128 -1.19 14.96 11.80
CA GLU A 128 -0.97 14.76 10.34
C GLU A 128 -0.69 13.28 10.00
N LEU A 129 -0.11 12.53 10.93
CA LEU A 129 0.10 11.09 10.78
C LEU A 129 -1.21 10.31 10.63
N VAL A 130 -2.26 10.68 11.38
CA VAL A 130 -3.58 10.07 11.24
C VAL A 130 -4.21 10.44 9.90
N GLU A 131 -4.05 11.70 9.47
CA GLU A 131 -4.50 12.16 8.15
C GLU A 131 -3.86 11.34 7.02
N ALA A 132 -2.54 11.21 7.07
CA ALA A 132 -1.75 10.43 6.13
C ALA A 132 -2.30 9.02 5.95
N THR A 133 -2.46 8.30 7.05
CA THR A 133 -2.87 6.90 7.08
C THR A 133 -4.34 6.75 6.66
N ALA A 134 -5.22 7.68 7.08
CA ALA A 134 -6.61 7.70 6.64
C ALA A 134 -6.75 7.93 5.13
N THR A 135 -5.99 8.86 4.55
CA THR A 135 -5.96 9.12 3.11
C THR A 135 -5.52 7.87 2.34
N THR A 136 -4.46 7.19 2.79
CA THR A 136 -4.00 5.94 2.20
C THR A 136 -5.07 4.85 2.29
N PHE A 137 -5.73 4.69 3.44
CA PHE A 137 -6.81 3.70 3.62
C PHE A 137 -7.97 3.93 2.67
N VAL A 138 -8.44 5.17 2.51
CA VAL A 138 -9.53 5.51 1.58
C VAL A 138 -9.15 5.13 0.15
N LYS A 139 -7.94 5.48 -0.30
CA LYS A 139 -7.50 5.15 -1.66
C LYS A 139 -7.34 3.65 -1.88
N ARG A 140 -6.73 2.95 -0.92
CA ARG A 140 -6.58 1.49 -0.95
C ARG A 140 -7.93 0.79 -1.02
N PHE A 141 -8.90 1.25 -0.23
CA PHE A 141 -10.28 0.75 -0.26
C PHE A 141 -10.90 0.87 -1.65
N TYR A 142 -10.78 2.04 -2.29
CA TYR A 142 -11.36 2.31 -3.60
C TYR A 142 -10.54 1.79 -4.81
N LEU A 143 -9.40 1.14 -4.58
CA LEU A 143 -8.78 0.31 -5.62
C LEU A 143 -9.47 -1.05 -5.76
N ARG A 144 -10.15 -1.54 -4.72
CA ARG A 144 -10.82 -2.85 -4.71
C ARG A 144 -12.35 -2.77 -4.72
N ASN A 145 -12.89 -1.61 -4.33
CA ASN A 145 -14.31 -1.34 -4.22
C ASN A 145 -14.72 -0.14 -5.08
N THR A 146 -15.99 -0.08 -5.48
CA THR A 146 -16.55 1.06 -6.23
C THR A 146 -17.30 2.00 -5.30
N VAL A 147 -17.32 3.29 -5.64
CA VAL A 147 -18.18 4.26 -4.96
C VAL A 147 -19.67 3.96 -5.14
N MET A 148 -20.05 3.19 -6.17
CA MET A 148 -21.46 2.81 -6.41
C MET A 148 -21.98 1.77 -5.41
N ASP A 149 -21.08 1.06 -4.71
CA ASP A 149 -21.45 0.15 -3.62
C ASP A 149 -21.34 0.83 -2.25
N PHE A 150 -20.33 1.67 -2.09
CA PHE A 150 -19.97 2.24 -0.79
C PHE A 150 -19.68 3.72 -0.95
N HIS A 151 -20.58 4.54 -0.40
CA HIS A 151 -20.46 5.98 -0.49
C HIS A 151 -19.22 6.51 0.25
N PRO A 152 -18.39 7.38 -0.36
CA PRO A 152 -17.15 7.88 0.24
C PRO A 152 -17.30 8.57 1.58
N LYS A 153 -18.43 9.23 1.85
CA LYS A 153 -18.72 9.84 3.16
C LYS A 153 -18.51 8.84 4.30
N SER A 154 -19.18 7.69 4.25
CA SER A 154 -19.15 6.69 5.32
C SER A 154 -17.79 5.99 5.41
N ILE A 155 -17.14 5.74 4.26
CA ILE A 155 -15.81 5.13 4.21
C ILE A 155 -14.75 6.06 4.81
N VAL A 156 -14.76 7.36 4.47
CA VAL A 156 -13.81 8.36 4.99
C VAL A 156 -13.88 8.44 6.51
N ILE A 157 -15.09 8.52 7.07
CA ILE A 157 -15.30 8.56 8.52
C ILE A 157 -14.71 7.32 9.18
N THR A 158 -14.99 6.14 8.62
CA THR A 158 -14.50 4.86 9.13
C THR A 158 -12.98 4.75 9.00
N CYS A 159 -12.40 5.17 7.88
CA CYS A 159 -10.95 5.18 7.67
C CYS A 159 -10.22 6.13 8.62
N ILE A 160 -10.78 7.30 8.96
CA ILE A 160 -10.20 8.21 9.96
C ILE A 160 -10.16 7.54 11.34
N PHE A 161 -11.27 6.92 11.75
CA PHE A 161 -11.33 6.21 13.03
C PHE A 161 -10.35 5.03 13.06
N LEU A 162 -10.31 4.21 12.01
CA LEU A 162 -9.39 3.09 11.89
C LEU A 162 -7.92 3.54 11.85
N ALA A 163 -7.61 4.64 11.16
CA ALA A 163 -6.27 5.23 11.14
C ALA A 163 -5.83 5.71 12.53
N SER A 164 -6.75 6.29 13.33
CA SER A 164 -6.44 6.66 14.71
C SER A 164 -6.02 5.44 15.55
N LYS A 165 -6.70 4.29 15.37
CA LYS A 165 -6.29 3.03 16.00
C LYS A 165 -4.93 2.56 15.51
N ALA A 166 -4.71 2.54 14.19
CA ALA A 166 -3.46 2.07 13.58
C ALA A 166 -2.23 2.90 14.02
N GLU A 167 -2.42 4.21 14.20
CA GLU A 167 -1.35 5.14 14.62
C GLU A 167 -1.28 5.31 16.15
N ASN A 168 -1.97 4.46 16.93
CA ASN A 168 -2.01 4.52 18.39
C ASN A 168 -2.45 5.88 18.96
N TYR A 169 -3.35 6.57 18.24
CA TYR A 169 -3.96 7.81 18.71
C TYR A 169 -5.31 7.50 19.36
N PRO A 170 -5.46 7.66 20.69
CA PRO A 170 -6.68 7.31 21.40
C PRO A 170 -7.82 8.24 20.99
N LEU A 171 -8.87 7.67 20.40
CA LEU A 171 -10.06 8.39 19.98
C LEU A 171 -11.31 7.61 20.41
N SER A 172 -12.11 8.22 21.28
CA SER A 172 -13.38 7.62 21.71
C SER A 172 -14.38 7.63 20.55
N LEU A 173 -14.98 6.47 20.25
CA LEU A 173 -16.00 6.37 19.20
C LEU A 173 -17.21 7.26 19.48
N SER A 174 -17.66 7.34 20.74
CA SER A 174 -18.80 8.17 21.12
C SER A 174 -18.51 9.66 20.93
N GLU A 175 -17.30 10.11 21.28
CA GLU A 175 -16.89 11.50 21.06
C GLU A 175 -16.71 11.78 19.57
N PHE A 176 -16.12 10.84 18.84
CA PHE A 176 -15.94 10.93 17.40
C PHE A 176 -17.27 11.09 16.66
N SER A 177 -18.25 10.23 16.95
CA SER A 177 -19.58 10.29 16.36
C SER A 177 -20.35 11.56 16.73
N ARG A 178 -20.17 12.06 17.97
CA ARG A 178 -20.78 13.32 18.42
C ARG A 178 -20.21 14.52 17.67
N LYS A 179 -18.89 14.62 17.57
CA LYS A 179 -18.22 15.70 16.83
C LYS A 179 -18.56 15.67 15.35
N LEU A 180 -18.70 14.48 14.78
CA LEU A 180 -19.09 14.29 13.37
C LEU A 180 -20.51 14.79 13.09
N ALA A 181 -21.43 14.62 14.05
CA ALA A 181 -22.80 15.14 13.93
C ALA A 181 -22.86 16.68 13.93
N GLY A 182 -21.79 17.37 14.35
CA GLY A 182 -21.65 18.82 14.24
C GLY A 182 -22.83 19.58 14.86
N LYS A 183 -23.60 20.30 14.04
CA LYS A 183 -24.80 21.03 14.49
C LYS A 183 -25.92 20.13 15.03
N GLN A 184 -25.92 18.86 14.65
CA GLN A 184 -26.89 17.84 15.09
C GLN A 184 -26.33 16.99 16.26
N ALA A 185 -25.24 17.41 16.90
CA ALA A 185 -24.63 16.68 18.01
C ALA A 185 -25.54 16.49 19.24
N SER A 186 -26.61 17.29 19.35
CA SER A 186 -27.64 17.15 20.37
C SER A 186 -28.68 16.07 20.05
N ASP A 187 -28.77 15.61 18.79
CA ASP A 187 -29.70 14.55 18.39
C ASP A 187 -29.05 13.17 18.61
N PRO A 188 -29.52 12.38 19.58
CA PRO A 188 -28.95 11.07 19.86
C PRO A 188 -29.04 10.10 18.68
N LYS A 189 -30.04 10.25 17.80
CA LYS A 189 -30.24 9.35 16.67
C LYS A 189 -29.13 9.50 15.63
N VAL A 190 -28.75 10.74 15.32
CA VAL A 190 -27.68 11.04 14.35
C VAL A 190 -26.32 10.56 14.88
N VAL A 191 -26.07 10.77 16.18
CA VAL A 191 -24.83 10.30 16.82
C VAL A 191 -24.75 8.77 16.79
N GLU A 192 -25.87 8.10 17.08
CA GLU A 192 -25.94 6.64 17.06
C GLU A 192 -25.82 6.07 15.64
N GLU A 193 -26.41 6.72 14.63
CA GLU A 193 -26.25 6.35 13.22
C GLU A 193 -24.78 6.44 12.77
N ASN A 194 -24.09 7.53 13.14
CA ASN A 194 -22.66 7.69 12.86
C ASN A 194 -21.83 6.60 13.56
N ARG A 195 -22.15 6.29 14.83
CA ARG A 195 -21.49 5.23 15.61
C ARG A 195 -21.67 3.88 14.94
N ARG A 196 -22.89 3.55 14.54
CA ARG A 196 -23.22 2.31 13.85
C ARG A 196 -22.54 2.21 12.49
N THR A 197 -22.54 3.30 11.71
CA THR A 197 -21.85 3.36 10.41
C THR A 197 -20.38 2.96 10.53
N VAL A 198 -19.68 3.48 11.54
CA VAL A 198 -18.27 3.15 11.76
C VAL A 198 -18.11 1.66 12.10
N LEU A 199 -18.94 1.13 13.00
CA LEU A 199 -18.86 -0.27 13.42
C LEU A 199 -19.19 -1.24 12.28
N ASP A 200 -20.25 -0.96 11.52
CA ASP A 200 -20.72 -1.81 10.42
C ASP A 200 -19.70 -1.86 9.26
N LEU A 201 -18.93 -0.78 9.06
CA LEU A 201 -17.94 -0.69 7.99
C LEU A 201 -16.51 -1.02 8.42
N GLU A 202 -16.18 -1.00 9.71
CA GLU A 202 -14.80 -1.15 10.20
C GLU A 202 -14.15 -2.45 9.71
N PHE A 203 -14.85 -3.57 9.83
CA PHE A 203 -14.34 -4.87 9.39
C PHE A 203 -14.23 -4.96 7.87
N LEU A 204 -15.22 -4.46 7.14
CA LEU A 204 -15.21 -4.41 5.67
C LEU A 204 -14.03 -3.58 5.13
N VAL A 205 -13.78 -2.42 5.74
CA VAL A 205 -12.62 -1.58 5.38
C VAL A 205 -11.34 -2.38 5.64
N SER A 206 -11.22 -3.00 6.81
CA SER A 206 -10.06 -3.82 7.19
C SER A 206 -9.79 -4.96 6.20
N GLN A 207 -10.83 -5.69 5.77
CA GLN A 207 -10.73 -6.72 4.74
C GLN A 207 -10.27 -6.15 3.39
N SER A 208 -10.82 -5.00 2.99
CA SER A 208 -10.45 -4.34 1.73
C SER A 208 -8.99 -3.86 1.73
N LEU A 209 -8.46 -3.52 2.90
CA LEU A 209 -7.05 -3.21 3.13
C LEU A 209 -6.16 -4.44 3.24
N ASN A 210 -6.71 -5.66 3.10
CA ASN A 210 -6.04 -6.93 3.37
C ASN A 210 -5.39 -6.98 4.77
N PHE A 211 -5.98 -6.29 5.74
CA PHE A 211 -5.45 -6.16 7.11
C PHE A 211 -4.05 -5.51 7.17
N GLU A 212 -3.64 -4.79 6.13
CA GLU A 212 -2.35 -4.09 6.07
C GLU A 212 -2.47 -2.66 6.57
N TYR A 213 -2.49 -2.51 7.90
CA TYR A 213 -2.63 -1.21 8.56
C TYR A 213 -1.36 -0.37 8.55
N ALA A 214 -0.18 -1.00 8.39
CA ALA A 214 1.09 -0.29 8.36
C ALA A 214 1.22 0.56 7.09
N VAL A 215 1.31 1.89 7.26
CA VAL A 215 1.49 2.84 6.17
C VAL A 215 2.84 3.55 6.30
N HIS A 216 3.64 3.44 5.25
CA HIS A 216 4.92 4.12 5.10
C HIS A 216 4.70 5.38 4.26
N GLY A 217 4.32 6.47 4.92
CA GLY A 217 4.12 7.78 4.28
C GLY A 217 5.42 8.57 4.08
N ALA A 218 5.41 9.51 3.13
CA ALA A 218 6.60 10.32 2.79
C ALA A 218 6.95 11.40 3.83
N HIS A 219 6.08 11.70 4.81
CA HIS A 219 6.36 12.70 5.87
C HIS A 219 7.64 12.40 6.67
N ARG A 220 7.88 11.13 7.05
CA ARG A 220 9.11 10.73 7.74
C ARG A 220 10.34 10.92 6.86
N ALA A 221 10.21 10.63 5.57
CA ALA A 221 11.28 10.80 4.59
C ALA A 221 11.60 12.28 4.35
N VAL A 222 10.59 13.16 4.27
CA VAL A 222 10.78 14.62 4.19
C VAL A 222 11.53 15.12 5.43
N TYR A 223 11.11 14.72 6.63
CA TYR A 223 11.76 15.11 7.87
C TYR A 223 13.24 14.68 7.90
N GLY A 224 13.53 13.42 7.58
CA GLY A 224 14.91 12.91 7.51
C GLY A 224 15.74 13.61 6.44
N LEU A 225 15.15 13.89 5.27
CA LEU A 225 15.82 14.59 4.17
C LEU A 225 16.19 16.03 4.56
N VAL A 226 15.29 16.75 5.22
CA VAL A 226 15.56 18.13 5.68
C VAL A 226 16.70 18.14 6.70
N LEU A 227 16.72 17.21 7.66
CA LEU A 227 17.82 17.09 8.62
C LEU A 227 19.16 16.79 7.94
N ASP A 228 19.13 15.93 6.93
CA ASP A 228 20.33 15.53 6.20
C ASP A 228 20.84 16.63 5.24
N ILE A 229 19.94 17.46 4.69
CA ILE A 229 20.29 18.68 3.94
C ILE A 229 21.01 19.69 4.85
N GLN A 230 20.60 19.83 6.12
CA GLN A 230 21.28 20.70 7.07
C GLN A 230 22.72 20.27 7.35
N ALA A 231 23.03 18.98 7.18
CA ALA A 231 24.37 18.42 7.38
C ALA A 231 25.30 18.56 6.16
N LEU A 232 24.85 19.14 5.05
CA LEU A 232 25.69 19.35 3.86
C LEU A 232 26.82 20.35 4.13
N SER A 233 28.01 20.06 3.61
CA SER A 233 29.17 20.97 3.68
C SER A 233 28.90 22.27 2.89
N GLY A 234 29.18 23.42 3.52
CA GLY A 234 28.80 24.75 3.00
C GLY A 234 27.29 24.97 3.07
N GLY A 235 26.72 24.68 4.25
CA GLY A 235 25.32 24.30 4.47
C GLY A 235 24.24 25.31 4.07
N VAL A 236 23.01 24.80 4.09
CA VAL A 236 21.77 25.58 3.96
C VAL A 236 21.55 26.31 5.29
N ALA A 237 21.39 27.63 5.25
CA ALA A 237 21.13 28.42 6.46
C ALA A 237 19.86 27.91 7.15
N ARG A 238 19.80 27.98 8.50
CA ARG A 238 18.67 27.46 9.29
C ARG A 238 17.31 28.00 8.80
N GLU A 239 17.25 29.29 8.46
CA GLU A 239 16.03 29.92 7.95
C GLU A 239 15.61 29.34 6.59
N GLN A 240 16.57 29.12 5.68
CA GLN A 240 16.33 28.51 4.38
C GLN A 240 15.87 27.05 4.54
N ALA A 241 16.43 26.31 5.49
CA ALA A 241 15.99 24.96 5.80
C ALA A 241 14.55 24.92 6.35
N HIS A 242 14.15 25.88 7.18
CA HIS A 242 12.76 26.02 7.64
C HIS A 242 11.80 26.36 6.49
N LYS A 243 12.18 27.26 5.57
CA LYS A 243 11.39 27.59 4.38
C LYS A 243 11.24 26.38 3.45
N LEU A 244 12.31 25.64 3.20
CA LEU A 244 12.29 24.39 2.43
C LEU A 244 11.40 23.34 3.08
N ALA A 245 11.49 23.16 4.40
CA ALA A 245 10.63 22.22 5.12
C ALA A 245 9.15 22.60 4.97
N ALA A 246 8.81 23.87 5.17
CA ALA A 246 7.43 24.35 5.02
C ALA A 246 6.88 24.13 3.60
N GLY A 247 7.67 24.47 2.57
CA GLY A 247 7.31 24.22 1.17
C GLY A 247 7.16 22.73 0.86
N ALA A 248 8.09 21.90 1.32
CA ALA A 248 8.02 20.45 1.14
C ALA A 248 6.80 19.83 1.84
N HIS A 249 6.43 20.30 3.03
CA HIS A 249 5.21 19.86 3.73
C HIS A 249 3.93 20.26 2.97
N ALA A 250 3.88 21.46 2.38
CA ALA A 250 2.75 21.88 1.55
C ALA A 250 2.62 20.98 0.30
N ASN A 251 3.74 20.75 -0.39
CA ASN A 251 3.81 19.86 -1.56
C ASN A 251 3.45 18.41 -1.19
N LEU A 252 3.84 17.95 -0.01
CA LEU A 252 3.49 16.64 0.50
C LEU A 252 1.97 16.49 0.68
N GLY A 253 1.30 17.52 1.21
CA GLY A 253 -0.16 17.56 1.30
C GLY A 253 -0.84 17.39 -0.07
N GLN A 254 -0.31 18.04 -1.11
CA GLN A 254 -0.82 17.88 -2.47
C GLN A 254 -0.52 16.49 -3.05
N SER A 255 0.69 15.98 -2.86
CA SER A 255 1.11 14.65 -3.32
C SER A 255 0.19 13.54 -2.79
N ARG A 256 -0.22 13.64 -1.51
CA ARG A 256 -1.20 12.74 -0.86
C ARG A 256 -2.56 12.72 -1.55
N LEU A 257 -2.91 13.68 -2.40
CA LEU A 257 -4.18 13.69 -3.14
C LEU A 257 -4.05 13.13 -4.56
N THR A 258 -2.87 12.64 -4.93
CA THR A 258 -2.55 12.04 -6.23
C THR A 258 -2.28 10.54 -6.08
N ASP A 259 -1.99 9.86 -7.19
CA ASP A 259 -1.63 8.44 -7.19
C ASP A 259 -0.15 8.18 -6.88
N ALA A 260 0.62 9.22 -6.51
CA ALA A 260 2.06 9.11 -6.30
C ALA A 260 2.46 8.00 -5.31
N GLU A 261 1.71 7.81 -4.22
CA GLU A 261 2.01 6.79 -3.21
C GLU A 261 1.85 5.34 -3.71
N PHE A 262 1.10 5.13 -4.78
CA PHE A 262 0.94 3.83 -5.41
C PHE A 262 2.03 3.53 -6.42
N VAL A 263 2.75 4.54 -6.93
CA VAL A 263 3.73 4.35 -8.00
C VAL A 263 5.16 4.45 -7.48
N TYR A 264 5.41 5.47 -6.65
CA TYR A 264 6.74 5.87 -6.22
C TYR A 264 7.00 5.54 -4.75
N THR A 265 8.28 5.44 -4.39
CA THR A 265 8.66 5.21 -3.00
C THR A 265 8.48 6.47 -2.16
N PRO A 266 8.29 6.35 -0.83
CA PRO A 266 8.20 7.51 0.05
C PRO A 266 9.43 8.44 -0.03
N SER A 267 10.61 7.89 -0.30
CA SER A 267 11.84 8.67 -0.49
C SER A 267 11.84 9.48 -1.79
N GLN A 268 11.37 8.89 -2.90
CA GLN A 268 11.21 9.60 -4.18
C GLN A 268 10.21 10.73 -4.06
N ILE A 269 9.06 10.47 -3.42
CA ILE A 269 8.02 11.48 -3.17
C ILE A 269 8.57 12.61 -2.29
N ALA A 270 9.27 12.29 -1.21
CA ALA A 270 9.86 13.28 -0.31
C ALA A 270 10.89 14.17 -1.03
N LEU A 271 11.77 13.57 -1.84
CA LEU A 271 12.78 14.28 -2.61
C LEU A 271 12.12 15.22 -3.63
N ALA A 272 11.08 14.75 -4.32
CA ALA A 272 10.30 15.58 -5.24
C ALA A 272 9.61 16.75 -4.52
N CYS A 273 9.04 16.53 -3.32
CA CYS A 273 8.39 17.60 -2.56
C CYS A 273 9.36 18.72 -2.17
N VAL A 274 10.60 18.37 -1.79
CA VAL A 274 11.66 19.37 -1.54
C VAL A 274 12.07 20.06 -2.85
N ARG A 275 12.23 19.29 -3.93
CA ARG A 275 12.62 19.81 -5.25
C ARG A 275 11.61 20.79 -5.84
N CYS A 276 10.31 20.53 -5.61
CA CYS A 276 9.18 21.39 -5.99
C CYS A 276 9.08 22.69 -5.20
N THR A 277 9.84 22.87 -4.12
CA THR A 277 9.75 24.11 -3.34
C THR A 277 10.30 25.27 -4.15
N GLU A 278 9.53 26.36 -4.25
CA GLU A 278 9.90 27.56 -5.00
C GLU A 278 11.27 28.13 -4.57
N GLY A 279 12.01 28.71 -5.52
CA GLY A 279 13.37 29.22 -5.30
C GLY A 279 14.43 28.12 -5.36
N ASP A 280 15.11 27.88 -4.23
CA ASP A 280 16.33 27.08 -4.18
C ASP A 280 16.12 25.55 -4.13
N GLY A 281 14.87 25.07 -4.14
CA GLY A 281 14.55 23.64 -3.97
C GLY A 281 15.30 22.71 -4.92
N LYS A 282 15.32 23.06 -6.22
CA LYS A 282 16.08 22.31 -7.25
C LYS A 282 17.58 22.32 -6.99
N HIS A 283 18.14 23.48 -6.68
CA HIS A 283 19.57 23.63 -6.43
C HIS A 283 20.02 22.81 -5.22
N VAL A 284 19.27 22.90 -4.12
CA VAL A 284 19.55 22.16 -2.88
C VAL A 284 19.47 20.66 -3.09
N VAL A 285 18.45 20.18 -3.80
CA VAL A 285 18.30 18.75 -4.12
C VAL A 285 19.45 18.26 -5.00
N THR A 286 19.87 19.04 -6.01
CA THR A 286 21.03 18.68 -6.83
C THR A 286 22.30 18.59 -6.01
N LYS A 287 22.61 19.62 -5.20
CA LYS A 287 23.78 19.61 -4.32
C LYS A 287 23.75 18.45 -3.33
N TRP A 288 22.58 18.13 -2.78
CA TRP A 288 22.40 16.98 -1.88
C TRP A 288 22.69 15.67 -2.62
N LEU A 289 22.11 15.48 -3.80
CA LEU A 289 22.32 14.27 -4.61
C LEU A 289 23.80 14.10 -4.99
N ASP A 290 24.49 15.16 -5.40
CA ASP A 290 25.92 15.08 -5.75
C ASP A 290 26.76 14.57 -4.56
N ALA A 291 26.50 15.10 -3.37
CA ALA A 291 27.16 14.67 -2.14
C ALA A 291 26.82 13.21 -1.77
N LYS A 292 25.56 12.77 -1.99
CA LYS A 292 25.14 11.40 -1.71
C LYS A 292 25.66 10.40 -2.72
N GLU A 293 25.69 10.73 -3.99
CA GLU A 293 26.29 9.89 -5.03
C GLU A 293 27.78 9.69 -4.77
N ALA A 294 28.52 10.76 -4.44
CA ALA A 294 29.94 10.66 -4.09
C ALA A 294 30.16 9.70 -2.91
N ARG A 295 29.39 9.87 -1.82
CA ARG A 295 29.45 8.96 -0.66
C ARG A 295 29.05 7.53 -1.02
N ALA A 296 28.01 7.36 -1.83
CA ALA A 296 27.47 6.07 -2.20
C ALA A 296 28.44 5.30 -3.10
N ARG A 297 29.15 5.94 -4.04
CA ARG A 297 30.22 5.31 -4.85
C ARG A 297 31.27 4.66 -3.94
N THR A 298 31.82 5.43 -3.00
CA THR A 298 32.83 4.91 -2.06
C THR A 298 32.27 3.79 -1.18
N SER A 299 31.04 3.96 -0.66
CA SER A 299 30.42 2.98 0.24
C SER A 299 30.03 1.68 -0.47
N ALA A 300 29.53 1.75 -1.71
CA ALA A 300 29.06 0.59 -2.46
C ALA A 300 30.21 -0.36 -2.78
N VAL A 301 31.32 0.18 -3.31
CA VAL A 301 32.54 -0.59 -3.61
C VAL A 301 33.13 -1.19 -2.34
N ALA A 302 33.30 -0.39 -1.27
CA ALA A 302 33.83 -0.90 0.00
C ALA A 302 32.96 -1.99 0.62
N THR A 303 31.63 -1.87 0.54
CA THR A 303 30.72 -2.87 1.10
C THR A 303 30.69 -4.14 0.25
N LYS A 304 30.77 -4.03 -1.09
CA LYS A 304 30.96 -5.17 -2.00
C LYS A 304 32.23 -5.95 -1.64
N ALA A 305 33.36 -5.27 -1.51
CA ALA A 305 34.62 -5.90 -1.13
C ALA A 305 34.52 -6.68 0.19
N LYS A 306 33.88 -6.09 1.21
CA LYS A 306 33.63 -6.77 2.50
C LYS A 306 32.76 -8.02 2.35
N ARG A 307 31.71 -7.98 1.53
CA ARG A 307 30.84 -9.15 1.28
C ARG A 307 31.58 -10.26 0.56
N ASN A 308 32.41 -9.93 -0.43
CA ASN A 308 33.23 -10.91 -1.15
C ASN A 308 34.24 -11.58 -0.23
N ALA A 309 34.99 -10.79 0.54
CA ALA A 309 35.94 -11.32 1.53
C ALA A 309 35.26 -12.25 2.54
N PHE A 310 34.04 -11.92 2.98
CA PHE A 310 33.27 -12.78 3.87
C PHE A 310 32.86 -14.10 3.19
N ARG A 311 32.37 -14.05 1.94
CA ARG A 311 32.01 -15.26 1.19
C ARG A 311 33.22 -16.15 0.98
N GLU A 312 34.36 -15.59 0.60
CA GLU A 312 35.64 -16.31 0.45
C GLU A 312 36.09 -16.94 1.78
N ALA A 313 35.94 -16.23 2.90
CA ALA A 313 36.25 -16.79 4.22
C ALA A 313 35.34 -17.98 4.58
N GLU A 314 34.05 -17.88 4.31
CA GLU A 314 33.09 -18.96 4.58
C GLU A 314 33.27 -20.16 3.63
N THR A 315 33.57 -19.95 2.34
CA THR A 315 33.88 -21.05 1.42
C THR A 315 35.17 -21.77 1.85
N MET A 316 36.20 -21.03 2.24
CA MET A 316 37.43 -21.60 2.80
C MET A 316 37.17 -22.39 4.10
N ARG A 317 36.30 -21.87 4.99
CA ARG A 317 35.92 -22.54 6.23
C ARG A 317 35.16 -23.84 5.96
N ALA A 318 34.18 -23.81 5.07
CA ALA A 318 33.39 -24.96 4.67
C ALA A 318 34.25 -26.04 3.99
N ALA A 319 35.17 -25.63 3.10
CA ALA A 319 36.14 -26.52 2.47
C ALA A 319 37.02 -27.23 3.51
N LYS A 320 37.62 -26.47 4.46
CA LYS A 320 38.42 -27.03 5.55
C LYS A 320 37.61 -28.02 6.41
N ALA A 321 36.37 -27.68 6.74
CA ALA A 321 35.49 -28.55 7.51
C ALA A 321 35.14 -29.85 6.76
N LYS A 322 34.84 -29.77 5.45
CA LYS A 322 34.55 -30.94 4.59
C LYS A 322 35.76 -31.86 4.51
N ILE A 323 36.96 -31.33 4.29
CA ILE A 323 38.21 -32.10 4.24
C ILE A 323 38.50 -32.75 5.60
N ALA A 324 38.35 -32.01 6.69
CA ALA A 324 38.58 -32.53 8.04
C ALA A 324 37.61 -33.67 8.40
N LEU A 325 36.32 -33.54 8.03
CA LEU A 325 35.32 -34.57 8.24
C LEU A 325 35.60 -35.82 7.38
N ALA A 326 35.96 -35.64 6.10
CA ALA A 326 36.34 -36.74 5.22
C ALA A 326 37.59 -37.47 5.73
N ARG A 327 38.57 -36.74 6.26
CA ARG A 327 39.76 -37.33 6.90
C ARG A 327 39.41 -38.16 8.14
N ARG A 328 38.47 -37.72 8.97
CA ARG A 328 38.00 -38.46 10.15
C ARG A 328 37.24 -39.74 9.77
N MET A 329 36.41 -39.68 8.74
CA MET A 329 35.54 -40.81 8.34
C MET A 329 36.22 -41.84 7.44
N LYS A 330 37.09 -41.38 6.53
CA LYS A 330 37.64 -42.19 5.41
C LYS A 330 39.17 -42.10 5.30
N GLY A 331 39.84 -41.56 6.33
CA GLY A 331 41.30 -41.47 6.38
C GLY A 331 41.91 -40.55 5.29
N LYS A 332 43.18 -40.76 4.97
CA LYS A 332 43.91 -39.92 3.98
C LYS A 332 43.32 -40.00 2.57
N ALA A 333 42.83 -41.17 2.16
CA ALA A 333 42.19 -41.34 0.86
C ALA A 333 40.89 -40.51 0.76
N GLY A 334 40.07 -40.50 1.83
CA GLY A 334 38.88 -39.66 1.88
C GLY A 334 39.15 -38.16 1.83
N ALA A 335 40.20 -37.69 2.49
CA ALA A 335 40.61 -36.29 2.43
C ALA A 335 41.00 -35.87 1.00
N LYS A 336 41.78 -36.71 0.30
CA LYS A 336 42.21 -36.46 -1.09
C LYS A 336 41.02 -36.43 -2.05
N VAL A 337 40.08 -37.36 -1.92
CA VAL A 337 38.83 -37.35 -2.72
C VAL A 337 38.03 -36.07 -2.47
N ALA A 338 37.92 -35.61 -1.22
CA ALA A 338 37.22 -34.36 -0.92
C ALA A 338 37.93 -33.11 -1.47
N GLU A 339 39.27 -33.09 -1.50
CA GLU A 339 40.06 -32.03 -2.14
C GLU A 339 39.85 -32.01 -3.66
N ASP A 340 39.92 -33.17 -4.31
CA ASP A 340 39.69 -33.31 -5.76
C ASP A 340 38.26 -32.90 -6.15
N GLU A 341 37.26 -33.27 -5.35
CA GLU A 341 35.86 -32.83 -5.53
C GLU A 341 35.70 -31.31 -5.39
N LEU A 342 36.35 -30.70 -4.41
CA LEU A 342 36.29 -29.23 -4.20
C LEU A 342 37.01 -28.48 -5.32
N ALA A 343 38.11 -29.02 -5.84
CA ALA A 343 38.83 -28.46 -6.99
C ALA A 343 37.99 -28.56 -8.27
N ALA A 344 37.27 -29.67 -8.47
CA ALA A 344 36.33 -29.82 -9.58
C ALA A 344 35.12 -28.87 -9.46
N ALA A 345 34.60 -28.65 -8.25
CA ALA A 345 33.52 -27.68 -8.04
C ALA A 345 33.96 -26.22 -8.24
N ALA A 346 35.24 -25.91 -8.01
CA ALA A 346 35.79 -24.56 -8.23
C ALA A 346 35.96 -24.20 -9.72
N SER A 347 35.92 -25.19 -10.63
CA SER A 347 35.98 -24.95 -12.08
C SER A 347 34.61 -24.76 -12.73
N GLU A 348 33.52 -24.95 -11.97
CA GLU A 348 32.17 -24.63 -12.44
C GLU A 348 31.94 -23.10 -12.47
N PRO A 349 31.18 -22.58 -13.43
CA PRO A 349 30.90 -21.15 -13.53
C PRO A 349 30.18 -20.66 -12.26
N MET A 350 30.80 -19.73 -11.54
CA MET A 350 30.23 -19.15 -10.32
C MET A 350 28.94 -18.39 -10.64
N VAL A 351 27.92 -18.60 -9.83
CA VAL A 351 26.70 -17.79 -9.84
C VAL A 351 27.08 -16.34 -9.54
N VAL A 352 26.66 -15.39 -10.39
CA VAL A 352 26.91 -13.96 -10.16
C VAL A 352 26.17 -13.54 -8.89
N MET A 353 26.92 -13.12 -7.87
CA MET A 353 26.38 -12.73 -6.55
C MET A 353 26.58 -11.25 -6.22
N GLU A 354 27.18 -10.46 -7.10
CA GLU A 354 27.45 -9.04 -6.89
C GLU A 354 27.31 -8.26 -8.22
N PHE A 355 27.10 -6.95 -8.12
CA PHE A 355 27.12 -6.06 -9.27
C PHE A 355 28.55 -5.76 -9.73
N ASP A 356 28.70 -5.50 -11.02
CA ASP A 356 29.95 -5.04 -11.60
C ASP A 356 30.34 -3.66 -11.07
N ASP A 357 31.64 -3.40 -10.91
CA ASP A 357 32.13 -2.14 -10.34
C ASP A 357 31.75 -0.94 -11.22
N GLU A 358 31.77 -1.10 -12.55
CA GLU A 358 31.31 -0.06 -13.49
C GLU A 358 29.83 0.30 -13.27
N LEU A 359 28.98 -0.68 -12.95
CA LEU A 359 27.57 -0.44 -12.70
C LEU A 359 27.37 0.29 -11.37
N LEU A 360 28.11 -0.09 -10.32
CA LEU A 360 28.10 0.59 -9.04
C LEU A 360 28.62 2.04 -9.14
N GLU A 361 29.56 2.30 -10.04
CA GLU A 361 30.09 3.64 -10.30
C GLU A 361 29.11 4.53 -11.06
N LYS A 362 28.45 3.98 -12.09
CA LYS A 362 27.43 4.68 -12.91
C LYS A 362 26.13 4.90 -12.15
N GLN A 363 25.71 3.96 -11.30
CA GLN A 363 24.43 4.00 -10.60
C GLN A 363 24.61 3.75 -9.09
N PRO A 364 25.32 4.63 -8.36
CA PRO A 364 25.69 4.39 -6.96
C PRO A 364 24.50 4.35 -6.00
N LEU A 365 23.38 4.98 -6.39
CA LEU A 365 22.12 4.97 -5.65
C LEU A 365 21.13 3.90 -6.14
N GLY A 366 21.56 3.03 -7.06
CA GLY A 366 20.74 1.96 -7.63
C GLY A 366 19.96 2.32 -8.90
N MET A 367 20.09 3.55 -9.37
CA MET A 367 19.57 4.02 -10.66
C MET A 367 20.41 5.19 -11.17
N SER A 368 20.24 5.54 -12.45
CA SER A 368 20.96 6.68 -13.04
C SER A 368 20.39 8.01 -12.56
N ARG A 369 21.19 9.07 -12.68
CA ARG A 369 20.75 10.42 -12.32
C ARG A 369 19.60 10.89 -13.21
N GLU A 370 19.68 10.59 -14.49
CA GLU A 370 18.67 10.94 -15.50
C GLU A 370 17.34 10.23 -15.22
N GLU A 371 17.39 8.94 -14.86
CA GLU A 371 16.20 8.17 -14.49
C GLU A 371 15.54 8.73 -13.22
N LEU A 372 16.35 9.09 -12.21
CA LEU A 372 15.85 9.71 -10.99
C LEU A 372 15.22 11.07 -11.29
N ASP A 373 15.89 11.94 -12.04
CA ASP A 373 15.35 13.27 -12.37
C ASP A 373 14.04 13.18 -13.15
N LYS A 374 13.90 12.20 -14.06
CA LYS A 374 12.64 11.91 -14.75
C LYS A 374 11.53 11.50 -13.78
N ILE A 375 11.82 10.59 -12.85
CA ILE A 375 10.85 10.19 -11.81
C ILE A 375 10.42 11.38 -10.97
N LEU A 376 11.38 12.22 -10.57
CA LEU A 376 11.08 13.41 -9.81
C LEU A 376 10.20 14.37 -10.63
N ASP A 377 10.48 14.56 -11.93
CA ASP A 377 9.69 15.40 -12.84
C ASP A 377 8.24 14.91 -12.95
N GLU A 378 8.05 13.59 -13.09
CA GLU A 378 6.72 12.98 -13.11
C GLU A 378 5.95 13.24 -11.80
N ILE A 379 6.62 13.13 -10.64
CA ILE A 379 6.00 13.43 -9.35
C ILE A 379 5.66 14.93 -9.24
N GLU A 380 6.54 15.83 -9.71
CA GLU A 380 6.23 17.27 -9.70
C GLU A 380 5.02 17.59 -10.57
N GLU A 381 4.90 16.94 -11.74
CA GLU A 381 3.77 17.13 -12.62
C GLU A 381 2.47 16.70 -11.95
N LEU A 382 2.48 15.56 -11.24
CA LEU A 382 1.32 15.11 -10.45
C LEU A 382 0.91 16.15 -9.39
N ILE A 383 1.89 16.73 -8.68
CA ILE A 383 1.66 17.75 -7.65
C ILE A 383 1.09 19.03 -8.27
N LYS A 384 1.72 19.57 -9.33
CA LYS A 384 1.30 20.81 -10.01
C LYS A 384 -0.06 20.69 -10.69
N LYS A 385 -0.34 19.52 -11.29
CA LYS A 385 -1.65 19.23 -11.88
C LYS A 385 -2.75 19.24 -10.82
N ARG A 386 -2.43 18.83 -9.58
CA ARG A 386 -3.39 18.90 -8.48
C ARG A 386 -3.70 20.33 -8.07
N GLU A 387 -2.68 21.19 -7.97
CA GLU A 387 -2.87 22.61 -7.62
C GLU A 387 -3.78 23.34 -8.60
N SER A 388 -3.72 22.98 -9.88
CA SER A 388 -4.53 23.61 -10.94
C SER A 388 -5.96 23.06 -11.09
N SER A 389 -6.22 21.81 -10.67
CA SER A 389 -7.50 21.10 -10.85
C SER A 389 -8.16 20.69 -9.51
N GLY A 390 -7.90 21.47 -8.47
CA GLY A 390 -8.30 21.16 -7.09
C GLY A 390 -9.61 21.82 -6.65
N PHE A 391 -10.41 21.09 -5.87
CA PHE A 391 -11.55 21.62 -5.10
C PHE A 391 -11.13 22.51 -3.91
N THR A 392 -9.85 22.86 -3.83
CA THR A 392 -9.18 23.50 -2.70
C THR A 392 -9.22 25.03 -2.75
N GLY A 393 -9.89 25.61 -3.75
CA GLY A 393 -10.10 27.06 -3.87
C GLY A 393 -9.03 27.83 -4.64
N GLN A 394 -8.03 27.14 -5.19
CA GLN A 394 -7.07 27.70 -6.16
C GLN A 394 -7.35 27.04 -7.53
N GLY A 395 -7.61 27.84 -8.57
CA GLY A 395 -7.94 27.35 -9.93
C GLY A 395 -9.45 27.22 -10.23
N LYS A 396 -9.84 26.32 -11.15
CA LYS A 396 -11.22 26.05 -11.62
C LYS A 396 -12.15 25.42 -10.56
N GLY A 397 -11.88 25.67 -9.27
CA GLY A 397 -12.50 24.98 -8.15
C GLY A 397 -14.03 25.07 -8.11
N ALA A 398 -14.63 26.16 -8.62
CA ALA A 398 -16.10 26.29 -8.69
C ALA A 398 -16.73 25.31 -9.71
N GLU A 399 -16.18 25.26 -10.93
CA GLU A 399 -16.62 24.32 -11.98
C GLU A 399 -16.42 22.87 -11.53
N ASP A 400 -15.29 22.58 -10.89
CA ASP A 400 -14.97 21.26 -10.36
C ASP A 400 -15.96 20.86 -9.25
N VAL A 401 -16.29 21.78 -8.32
CA VAL A 401 -17.27 21.51 -7.26
C VAL A 401 -18.66 21.23 -7.83
N GLU A 402 -19.13 22.01 -8.82
CA GLU A 402 -20.42 21.72 -9.48
C GLU A 402 -20.41 20.37 -10.18
N ARG A 403 -19.33 20.06 -10.91
CA ARG A 403 -19.15 18.74 -11.53
C ARG A 403 -19.23 17.61 -10.50
N VAL A 404 -18.63 17.76 -9.33
CA VAL A 404 -18.70 16.74 -8.27
C VAL A 404 -20.09 16.65 -7.65
N LYS A 405 -20.83 17.76 -7.51
CA LYS A 405 -22.23 17.71 -7.07
C LYS A 405 -23.09 16.93 -8.05
N ASP A 406 -22.89 17.11 -9.35
CA ASP A 406 -23.58 16.34 -10.38
C ASP A 406 -23.21 14.86 -10.35
N ILE A 407 -21.93 14.55 -10.13
CA ILE A 407 -21.47 13.17 -9.93
C ILE A 407 -22.09 12.55 -8.67
N ASP A 408 -22.11 13.26 -7.54
CA ASP A 408 -22.70 12.79 -6.27
C ASP A 408 -24.22 12.56 -6.42
N LYS A 409 -24.91 13.42 -7.18
CA LYS A 409 -26.32 13.22 -7.52
C LYS A 409 -26.53 11.95 -8.36
N ARG A 410 -25.72 11.73 -9.40
CA ARG A 410 -25.76 10.49 -10.21
C ARG A 410 -25.39 9.26 -9.38
N GLN A 411 -24.40 9.38 -8.51
CA GLN A 411 -23.95 8.31 -7.63
C GLN A 411 -25.11 7.80 -6.76
N LYS A 412 -25.93 8.69 -6.20
CA LYS A 412 -27.11 8.32 -5.43
C LYS A 412 -28.17 7.59 -6.26
N GLN A 413 -28.26 7.91 -7.55
CA GLN A 413 -29.20 7.27 -8.48
C GLN A 413 -28.73 5.88 -8.91
N CYS A 414 -27.43 5.61 -8.92
CA CYS A 414 -26.87 4.32 -9.33
C CYS A 414 -26.28 3.50 -8.16
N MET A 415 -26.59 3.90 -6.91
CA MET A 415 -26.15 3.18 -5.71
C MET A 415 -26.69 1.75 -5.71
N ASN A 416 -25.91 0.79 -5.21
CA ASN A 416 -26.36 -0.58 -5.03
C ASN A 416 -27.64 -0.66 -4.17
N PRO A 417 -28.79 -1.06 -4.75
CA PRO A 417 -30.07 -1.12 -4.04
C PRO A 417 -30.01 -1.97 -2.77
N GLU A 418 -29.27 -3.08 -2.77
CA GLU A 418 -29.12 -3.98 -1.61
C GLU A 418 -28.53 -3.29 -0.37
N LYS A 419 -27.90 -2.13 -0.55
CA LYS A 419 -27.23 -1.36 0.51
C LYS A 419 -27.93 -0.04 0.82
N VAL A 420 -29.00 0.29 0.10
CA VAL A 420 -29.79 1.51 0.34
C VAL A 420 -30.94 1.19 1.28
N PRO A 421 -30.98 1.79 2.50
CA PRO A 421 -32.09 1.60 3.41
C PRO A 421 -33.43 1.97 2.75
N GLY A 422 -34.37 1.02 2.76
CA GLY A 422 -35.72 1.23 2.24
C GLY A 422 -35.99 0.67 0.85
N SER A 423 -34.96 0.31 0.06
CA SER A 423 -35.13 -0.40 -1.22
C SER A 423 -35.76 -1.79 -1.01
N ARG A 424 -36.30 -2.38 -2.08
CA ARG A 424 -36.93 -3.70 -2.01
C ARG A 424 -35.89 -4.77 -1.69
N LEU A 425 -34.76 -4.76 -2.39
CA LEU A 425 -33.66 -5.71 -2.16
C LEU A 425 -33.01 -5.56 -0.78
N PHE A 426 -32.87 -4.34 -0.23
CA PHE A 426 -32.37 -4.15 1.13
C PHE A 426 -33.30 -4.78 2.18
N LYS A 427 -34.62 -4.57 2.03
CA LYS A 427 -35.62 -5.18 2.92
C LYS A 427 -35.63 -6.71 2.80
N LYS A 428 -35.50 -7.24 1.58
CA LYS A 428 -35.40 -8.69 1.33
C LYS A 428 -34.17 -9.28 2.04
N ARG A 429 -33.00 -8.68 1.87
CA ARG A 429 -31.76 -9.09 2.53
C ARG A 429 -31.86 -9.05 4.05
N GLN A 430 -32.41 -7.97 4.63
CA GLN A 430 -32.62 -7.92 6.09
C GLN A 430 -33.57 -9.02 6.58
N ALA A 431 -34.64 -9.32 5.83
CA ALA A 431 -35.56 -10.39 6.19
C ALA A 431 -34.87 -11.76 6.15
N GLU A 432 -34.00 -12.00 5.18
CA GLU A 432 -33.19 -13.23 5.05
C GLU A 432 -32.16 -13.36 6.18
N GLU A 433 -31.45 -12.29 6.54
CA GLU A 433 -30.50 -12.27 7.66
C GLU A 433 -31.22 -12.56 9.00
N VAL A 434 -32.40 -11.96 9.23
CA VAL A 434 -33.21 -12.22 10.43
C VAL A 434 -33.77 -13.65 10.45
N GLN A 435 -34.10 -14.23 9.29
CA GLN A 435 -34.54 -15.63 9.20
C GLN A 435 -33.38 -16.62 9.40
N GLY A 436 -32.19 -16.33 8.88
CA GLY A 436 -30.98 -17.12 9.09
C GLY A 436 -30.59 -17.23 10.57
N VAL A 437 -30.63 -16.11 11.30
CA VAL A 437 -30.35 -16.07 12.75
C VAL A 437 -31.41 -16.85 13.55
N LYS A 438 -32.67 -16.87 13.10
CA LYS A 438 -33.74 -17.67 13.74
C LYS A 438 -33.62 -19.18 13.46
N GLY A 439 -33.03 -19.57 12.33
CA GLY A 439 -32.85 -20.98 11.94
C GLY A 439 -31.74 -21.71 12.72
N GLU A 440 -30.73 -21.00 13.21
CA GLU A 440 -29.61 -21.59 13.97
C GLU A 440 -29.88 -21.69 15.48
N GLY A 441 -30.87 -20.98 16.02
CA GLY A 441 -31.25 -21.03 17.45
C GLY A 441 -32.03 -22.27 17.91
N GLY A 442 -32.29 -23.25 17.01
CA GLY A 442 -33.20 -24.38 17.26
C GLY A 442 -32.58 -25.68 17.80
N LYS A 443 -31.25 -25.81 17.87
CA LYS A 443 -30.59 -27.02 18.41
C LYS A 443 -29.93 -26.75 19.76
N ARG A 444 -30.75 -26.65 20.80
CA ARG A 444 -30.28 -26.75 22.18
C ARG A 444 -30.07 -28.25 22.50
N ILE A 445 -28.87 -28.75 22.22
CA ILE A 445 -28.44 -30.08 22.65
C ILE A 445 -28.36 -30.06 24.19
N LYS A 446 -29.07 -31.00 24.84
CA LYS A 446 -28.93 -31.32 26.27
C LYS A 446 -27.46 -31.63 26.54
N ARG A 447 -26.78 -30.79 27.34
CA ARG A 447 -25.46 -31.12 27.90
C ARG A 447 -25.68 -32.05 29.09
N GLU A 448 -25.28 -33.31 28.94
CA GLU A 448 -24.87 -34.16 30.06
C GLU A 448 -23.40 -33.85 30.39
N ASP A 449 -23.03 -34.12 31.63
CA ASP A 449 -21.89 -33.63 32.40
C ASP A 449 -20.50 -33.72 31.73
N GLY A 450 -19.68 -32.68 31.96
CA GLY A 450 -18.22 -32.82 32.09
C GLY A 450 -17.35 -32.10 31.05
N VAL A 451 -16.54 -31.18 31.58
CA VAL A 451 -15.29 -30.59 31.05
C VAL A 451 -15.44 -29.36 30.13
N ASP A 452 -15.00 -28.22 30.69
CA ASP A 452 -14.75 -26.93 30.04
C ASP A 452 -13.68 -27.04 28.94
N SER A 453 -14.00 -26.54 27.75
CA SER A 453 -13.03 -26.22 26.70
C SER A 453 -13.56 -24.99 25.96
N ASP A 454 -12.90 -23.86 26.18
CA ASP A 454 -13.11 -22.58 25.49
C ASP A 454 -12.70 -22.69 24.01
N ASP A 455 -13.61 -23.19 23.17
CA ASP A 455 -13.55 -23.01 21.72
C ASP A 455 -14.88 -22.41 21.25
N ASP A 456 -14.96 -21.08 21.24
CA ASP A 456 -16.06 -20.35 20.62
C ASP A 456 -16.06 -20.60 19.11
N GLU A 457 -17.12 -21.26 18.62
CA GLU A 457 -17.40 -21.46 17.19
C GLU A 457 -17.50 -20.11 16.46
N VAL A 458 -16.50 -19.82 15.63
CA VAL A 458 -16.51 -18.71 14.68
C VAL A 458 -17.65 -18.95 13.65
N PRO A 459 -18.61 -18.01 13.49
CA PRO A 459 -19.66 -18.15 12.49
C PRO A 459 -19.08 -18.23 11.06
N LYS A 460 -19.39 -19.31 10.34
CA LYS A 460 -19.02 -19.47 8.92
C LYS A 460 -19.92 -18.59 8.05
N ALA A 461 -19.39 -17.46 7.59
CA ALA A 461 -20.05 -16.62 6.59
C ALA A 461 -20.15 -17.36 5.24
N LYS A 462 -21.37 -17.61 4.76
CA LYS A 462 -21.64 -18.38 3.53
C LYS A 462 -21.60 -17.55 2.22
N ASP A 463 -21.50 -16.22 2.28
CA ASP A 463 -21.67 -15.36 1.08
C ASP A 463 -20.50 -14.42 0.79
N PHE A 464 -19.28 -14.91 0.84
CA PHE A 464 -18.11 -14.14 0.40
C PHE A 464 -17.25 -14.96 -0.54
N SER A 465 -17.62 -14.95 -1.84
CA SER A 465 -16.67 -15.35 -2.87
C SER A 465 -15.54 -14.32 -2.89
N VAL A 466 -14.38 -14.74 -2.40
CA VAL A 466 -13.11 -14.04 -2.61
C VAL A 466 -12.97 -13.87 -4.12
N LYS A 467 -12.94 -12.62 -4.60
CA LYS A 467 -12.58 -12.36 -5.99
C LYS A 467 -11.22 -13.04 -6.23
N PRO A 468 -11.06 -13.86 -7.28
CA PRO A 468 -9.75 -14.36 -7.63
C PRO A 468 -8.81 -13.17 -7.82
N GLU A 469 -7.59 -13.30 -7.32
CA GLU A 469 -6.53 -12.33 -7.51
C GLU A 469 -6.46 -11.94 -8.99
N PRO A 470 -6.28 -10.65 -9.33
CA PRO A 470 -5.87 -10.32 -10.68
C PRO A 470 -4.54 -11.02 -10.93
N GLN A 471 -4.54 -11.98 -11.86
CA GLN A 471 -3.30 -12.51 -12.40
C GLN A 471 -2.55 -11.33 -13.02
N VAL A 472 -1.40 -11.01 -12.43
CA VAL A 472 -0.45 -10.02 -12.97
C VAL A 472 0.23 -10.61 -14.19
#